data_AF-A0A931MUB1-F1
#
_entry.id   AF-A0A931MUB1-F1
#
_cell.length_a   1.000
_cell.length_b   1.000
_cell.length_c   1.000
_cell.angle_alpha   90.00
_cell.angle_beta   90.00
_cell.angle_gamma   90.00
#
_symmetry.space_group_name_H-M   'P 1'
#
loop_
_entity.id
_entity.type
_entity.pdbx_description
1 polymer ?
#
loop_
_entity_poly.entity_id
_entity_poly.type
_entity_poly.pdbx_seq_one_letter_code
_entity_poly.pdbx_strand_id
1 'polypeptide(L)' 'MLLRIISGIVLGATFGYMAFMMFAGAGYASESLLVLSTLFGIISGLLICVIVEINNLTAELRKQQ' A
#
# COMPACT_ATOMS: atom_id res chain seq x y z
N MET A 1 9.08 -0.21 -13.05
CA MET A 1 7.71 -0.65 -12.65
C MET A 1 7.73 -1.79 -11.65
N LEU A 2 8.30 -2.97 -11.96
CA LEU A 2 8.29 -4.16 -11.08
C LEU A 2 8.86 -3.91 -9.67
N LEU A 3 10.02 -3.25 -9.55
CA LEU A 3 10.62 -2.91 -8.25
C LEU A 3 9.72 -1.99 -7.40
N ARG A 4 9.00 -1.05 -8.03
CA ARG A 4 8.06 -0.17 -7.33
C ARG A 4 6.87 -0.95 -6.79
N ILE A 5 6.32 -1.86 -7.59
CA ILE A 5 5.22 -2.76 -7.17
C ILE A 5 5.66 -3.61 -5.99
N ILE A 6 6.83 -4.24 -6.06
CA ILE A 6 7.36 -5.05 -4.94
C ILE A 6 7.55 -4.19 -3.70
N SER A 7 8.17 -3.01 -3.83
CA SER A 7 8.33 -2.09 -2.69
C SER A 7 6.99 -1.61 -2.12
N GLY A 8 5.99 -1.39 -2.97
CA GLY A 8 4.64 -0.98 -2.55
C GLY A 8 3.90 -2.08 -1.79
N ILE A 9 4.05 -3.34 -2.22
CA ILE A 9 3.50 -4.51 -1.51
C ILE A 9 4.16 -4.64 -0.14
N VAL A 10 5.50 -4.60 -0.08
CA VAL A 10 6.25 -4.75 1.18
C VAL A 10 5.92 -3.62 2.14
N LEU A 11 6.00 -2.37 1.69
CA LEU A 11 5.71 -1.20 2.51
C LEU A 11 4.24 -1.19 2.95
N GLY A 12 3.31 -1.47 2.03
CA GLY A 12 1.88 -1.57 2.31
C GLY A 12 1.56 -2.64 3.37
N ALA A 13 2.15 -3.84 3.23
CA ALA A 13 2.01 -4.91 4.22
C ALA A 13 2.54 -4.50 5.60
N THR A 14 3.73 -3.87 5.65
CA THR A 14 4.29 -3.39 6.93
C THR A 14 3.44 -2.31 7.58
N PHE A 15 2.87 -1.39 6.79
CA PHE A 15 1.97 -0.36 7.32
C PHE A 15 0.65 -0.96 7.83
N GLY A 16 0.07 -1.91 7.10
CA GLY A 16 -1.13 -2.64 7.55
C GLY A 16 -0.87 -3.40 8.87
N TYR A 17 0.27 -4.09 8.96
CA TYR A 17 0.70 -4.77 10.18
C TYR A 17 0.87 -3.79 11.36
N MET A 18 1.57 -2.67 11.16
CA MET A 18 1.75 -1.64 12.19
C MET A 18 0.42 -1.05 12.65
N ALA A 19 -0.50 -0.77 11.72
CA ALA A 19 -1.84 -0.30 12.04
C ALA A 19 -2.57 -1.32 12.92
N PHE A 20 -2.56 -2.61 12.54
CA PHE A 20 -3.13 -3.65 13.38
C PHE A 20 -2.51 -3.70 14.78
N MET A 21 -1.19 -3.62 14.92
CA MET A 21 -0.53 -3.65 16.24
C MET A 21 -0.99 -2.50 17.16
N MET A 22 -1.29 -1.33 16.60
CA MET A 22 -1.87 -0.22 17.38
C MET A 22 -3.28 -0.52 17.89
N PHE A 23 -4.11 -1.21 17.10
CA PHE A 23 -5.46 -1.62 17.51
C PHE A 23 -5.47 -2.89 18.39
N ALA A 24 -4.53 -3.81 18.17
CA ALA A 24 -4.36 -5.01 18.97
C ALA A 24 -3.93 -4.67 20.40
N GLY A 25 -3.10 -3.64 20.57
CA GLY A 25 -2.76 -3.08 21.88
C GLY A 25 -3.96 -2.53 22.67
N ALA A 26 -5.09 -2.25 22.01
CA ALA A 26 -6.34 -1.81 22.63
C ALA A 26 -7.29 -2.97 22.99
N GLY A 27 -6.86 -4.23 22.86
CA GLY A 27 -7.63 -5.43 23.24
C GLY A 27 -8.45 -6.06 22.11
N TYR A 28 -8.35 -5.56 20.88
CA TYR A 28 -9.08 -6.06 19.70
C TYR A 28 -8.24 -7.02 18.84
N ALA A 29 -7.45 -7.90 19.46
CA ALA A 29 -6.59 -8.82 18.75
C ALA A 29 -7.39 -10.04 18.25
N SER A 30 -7.68 -10.08 16.95
CA SER A 30 -8.20 -11.26 16.25
C SER A 30 -7.32 -11.54 15.03
N GLU A 31 -7.02 -12.81 14.76
CA GLU A 31 -6.24 -13.21 13.58
C GLU A 31 -6.90 -12.78 12.27
N SER A 32 -8.23 -12.76 12.22
CA SER A 32 -8.99 -12.29 11.06
C SER A 32 -8.75 -10.80 10.77
N LEU A 33 -8.62 -9.98 11.82
CA LEU A 33 -8.34 -8.54 11.71
C LEU A 33 -6.91 -8.28 11.24
N LEU A 34 -5.95 -9.09 11.69
CA LEU A 34 -4.55 -9.03 11.24
C LEU A 34 -4.46 -9.25 9.72
N VAL A 35 -5.10 -10.32 9.23
CA VAL A 35 -5.11 -10.66 7.80
C VAL A 35 -5.79 -9.56 6.99
N LEU A 36 -6.97 -9.10 7.42
CA LEU A 36 -7.72 -8.06 6.72
C LEU A 36 -6.94 -6.74 6.65
N SER A 37 -6.34 -6.31 7.77
CA SER A 37 -5.55 -5.08 7.85
C SER A 37 -4.29 -5.14 6.98
N THR A 38 -3.61 -6.29 6.96
CA THR A 38 -2.43 -6.50 6.12
C THR A 38 -2.80 -6.48 4.63
N LEU A 39 -3.89 -7.15 4.23
CA LEU A 39 -4.39 -7.12 2.85
C LEU A 39 -4.79 -5.71 2.41
N PHE A 40 -5.47 -4.96 3.29
CA PHE A 40 -5.81 -3.56 3.03
C PHE A 40 -4.56 -2.69 2.83
N GLY A 41 -3.53 -2.90 3.65
CA GLY A 41 -2.23 -2.26 3.50
C GLY A 41 -1.57 -2.56 2.15
N ILE A 42 -1.57 -3.82 1.71
CA ILE A 42 -1.02 -4.22 0.41
C ILE A 42 -1.79 -3.55 -0.74
N ILE A 43 -3.12 -3.60 -0.71
CA ILE A 43 -3.97 -3.03 -1.76
C ILE A 43 -3.76 -1.50 -1.86
N SER A 44 -3.72 -0.81 -0.72
CA SER A 44 -3.47 0.64 -0.70
C SER A 44 -2.07 1.01 -1.20
N GLY A 45 -1.04 0.23 -0.85
CA GLY A 45 0.32 0.42 -1.38
C GLY A 45 0.42 0.23 -2.90
N LEU A 46 -0.31 -0.75 -3.45
CA LEU A 46 -0.42 -0.96 -4.90
C LEU A 46 -1.15 0.19 -5.59
N LEU A 47 -2.23 0.68 -5.01
CA LEU A 47 -2.99 1.83 -5.53
C LEU A 47 -2.12 3.07 -5.65
N ILE A 48 -1.31 3.39 -4.64
CA ILE A 48 -0.37 4.51 -4.67
C ILE A 48 0.64 4.34 -5.82
N CYS A 49 1.18 3.13 -6.00
CA CYS A 49 2.10 2.85 -7.11
C CYS A 49 1.45 3.13 -8.48
N VAL A 50 0.19 2.73 -8.67
CA VAL A 50 -0.55 2.98 -9.91
C VAL A 50 -0.76 4.47 -10.13
N ILE A 51 -1.18 5.22 -9.11
CA ILE A 51 -1.39 6.67 -9.20
C ILE A 51 -0.11 7.40 -9.59
N VAL A 52 1.02 7.06 -8.95
CA VAL A 52 2.32 7.66 -9.26
C VAL A 52 2.73 7.37 -10.71
N GLU A 53 2.50 6.16 -11.20
CA GLU A 53 2.84 5.79 -12.57
C GLU A 53 1.98 6.54 -13.60
N ILE A 54 0.67 6.66 -13.36
CA ILE A 54 -0.24 7.44 -14.21
C ILE A 54 0.18 8.92 -14.24
N ASN A 55 0.53 9.50 -13.09
CA ASN A 55 1.00 10.88 -13.01
C ASN A 55 2.30 11.08 -13.79
N ASN A 56 3.22 10.12 -13.72
CA ASN A 56 4.48 10.18 -14.45
C ASN A 56 4.25 10.12 -15.97
N LEU A 57 3.39 9.20 -16.44
CA LEU A 57 3.01 9.11 -17.86
C LEU A 57 2.32 10.39 -18.35
N THR A 58 1.42 10.96 -17.55
CA THR A 58 0.72 12.21 -17.88
C THR A 58 1.69 13.38 -17.99
N ALA A 59 2.69 13.46 -17.10
CA ALA A 59 3.72 14.48 -17.15
C ALA A 59 4.63 14.34 -18.39
N GLU A 60 4.95 13.12 -18.80
CA GLU A 60 5.71 12.82 -20.02
C GLU A 60 4.95 13.29 -21.28
N LEU A 61 3.67 12.92 -21.38
CA LEU A 61 2.76 13.36 -22.45
C LEU A 61 2.68 14.88 -22.56
N ARG A 62 2.62 15.58 -21.43
CA ARG A 62 2.55 17.05 -21.40
C ARG A 62 3.84 17.73 -21.86
N LYS A 63 5.00 17.08 -21.76
CA LYS A 63 6.27 17.63 -22.27
C LYS A 63 6.43 17.48 -23.79
N GLN A 64 5.64 16.61 -24.41
CA GLN A 64 5.67 16.38 -25.86
C GLN A 64 4.68 17.27 -26.65
N GLN A 65 3.80 18.00 -25.94
CA GLN A 65 2.94 19.05 -26.51
C GLN A 65 3.57 20.42 -26.32
#